data_AF-A0A532DJY4-F1
#
_entry.id   AF-A0A532DJY4-F1
#
_cell.length_a   1.000
_cell.length_b   1.000
_cell.length_c   1.000
_cell.angle_alpha   90.00
_cell.angle_beta   90.00
_cell.angle_gamma   90.00
#
_symmetry.space_group_name_H-M   'P 1'
#
loop_
_entity.id
_entity.type
_entity.pdbx_description
1 polymer ?
#
loop_
_entity_poly.entity_id
_entity_poly.type
_entity_poly.pdbx_seq_one_letter_code
_entity_poly.pdbx_strand_id
1 'polypeptide(L)' 'MTRATVTKGSGNMFLDLGFSEEKSAELTLKSSLLQALQATIKEREWKQVEAATQLGIDQAKVSK' A
#
# COMPACT_ATOMS: atom_id res chain seq x y z
N MET A 1 -23.54 13.13 21.03
CA MET A 1 -22.43 12.55 20.26
C MET A 1 -21.17 12.66 21.11
N THR A 2 -20.72 11.57 21.72
CA THR A 2 -19.48 11.57 22.53
C THR A 2 -18.29 11.53 21.59
N ARG A 3 -17.35 12.47 21.72
CA ARG A 3 -16.20 12.59 20.83
C ARG A 3 -15.18 11.48 21.16
N ALA A 4 -14.76 10.72 20.17
CA ALA A 4 -13.71 9.71 20.36
C ALA A 4 -12.38 10.39 20.73
N THR A 5 -11.65 9.79 21.66
CA THR A 5 -10.29 10.22 22.00
C THR A 5 -9.37 9.89 20.83
N VAL A 6 -8.66 10.89 20.31
CA VAL A 6 -7.69 10.75 19.22
C VAL A 6 -6.29 10.81 19.81
N THR A 7 -5.49 9.77 19.57
CA THR A 7 -4.09 9.69 20.00
C THR A 7 -3.17 9.91 18.79
N LYS A 8 -2.04 10.59 19.00
CA LYS A 8 -1.01 10.76 17.97
C LYS A 8 -0.33 9.42 17.70
N GLY A 9 -0.32 8.98 16.44
CA GLY A 9 0.38 7.76 16.02
C GLY A 9 1.90 7.91 16.00
N SER A 10 2.61 6.77 15.95
CA SER A 10 4.09 6.71 15.94
C SER A 10 4.71 7.16 14.61
N GLY A 11 3.90 7.28 13.55
CA GLY A 11 4.37 7.48 12.19
C GLY A 11 4.53 6.18 11.40
N ASN A 12 4.39 5.03 12.05
CA ASN A 12 4.27 3.73 11.39
C ASN A 12 2.95 3.07 11.78
N MET A 13 2.02 3.02 10.84
CA MET A 13 0.69 2.45 11.08
C MET A 13 0.74 0.96 11.49
N PHE A 14 1.75 0.20 11.05
CA PHE A 14 1.88 -1.20 11.41
C PHE A 14 2.35 -1.37 12.87
N LEU A 15 3.24 -0.49 13.34
CA LEU A 15 3.58 -0.46 14.76
C LEU A 15 2.37 -0.08 15.61
N ASP A 16 1.61 0.93 15.17
CA ASP A 16 0.40 1.38 15.88
C ASP A 16 -0.69 0.29 15.95
N LEU A 17 -0.67 -0.67 15.00
CA LEU A 17 -1.54 -1.84 14.97
C LEU A 17 -0.99 -3.05 15.75
N GLY A 18 0.20 -2.95 16.34
CA GLY A 18 0.81 -3.98 17.18
C GLY A 18 1.65 -5.03 16.45
N PHE A 19 2.06 -4.78 15.20
CA PHE A 19 3.05 -5.64 14.53
C PHE A 19 4.44 -5.49 15.16
N SER A 20 5.29 -6.51 15.03
CA SER A 20 6.69 -6.41 15.43
C SER A 20 7.44 -5.35 14.62
N GLU A 21 8.56 -4.85 15.11
CA GLU A 21 9.39 -3.87 14.39
C GLU A 21 9.83 -4.40 13.02
N GLU A 22 10.33 -5.64 12.97
CA GLU A 22 10.74 -6.30 11.74
C GLU A 22 9.57 -6.39 10.74
N LYS A 23 8.40 -6.85 11.20
CA LYS A 23 7.24 -6.99 10.32
C LYS A 23 6.71 -5.64 9.85
N SER A 24 6.74 -4.64 10.72
CA SER A 24 6.32 -3.27 10.40
C SER A 24 7.22 -2.64 9.36
N ALA A 25 8.55 -2.83 9.45
CA ALA A 25 9.49 -2.36 8.44
C ALA A 25 9.24 -3.03 7.08
N GLU A 26 9.04 -4.35 7.06
CA GLU A 26 8.70 -5.11 5.84
C GLU A 26 7.41 -4.58 5.18
N LEU A 27 6.34 -4.41 5.96
CA LEU A 27 5.05 -3.93 5.44
C LEU A 27 5.08 -2.47 5.01
N THR A 28 5.88 -1.63 5.68
CA THR A 28 6.10 -0.23 5.29
C THR A 28 6.80 -0.15 3.93
N LEU A 29 7.83 -0.97 3.72
CA LEU A 29 8.52 -1.04 2.43
C LEU A 29 7.59 -1.54 1.32
N LYS A 30 6.85 -2.62 1.57
CA LYS A 30 5.89 -3.18 0.60
C LYS A 30 4.79 -2.20 0.23
N SER A 31 4.20 -1.53 1.22
CA SER A 31 3.16 -0.52 0.97
C SER A 31 3.69 0.66 0.18
N SER A 32 4.90 1.15 0.49
CA SER A 32 5.55 2.22 -0.27
C SER A 32 5.78 1.83 -1.74
N LEU A 33 6.24 0.60 -1.99
CA LEU A 33 6.39 0.07 -3.35
C LEU A 33 5.04 0.00 -4.08
N LEU A 34 4.01 -0.54 -3.43
CA LEU A 34 2.66 -0.63 -4.03
C LEU A 34 2.07 0.75 -4.32
N GLN A 35 2.33 1.76 -3.49
CA GLN A 35 1.92 3.14 -3.74
C GLN A 35 2.64 3.71 -4.97
N ALA A 36 3.96 3.50 -5.09
CA ALA A 36 4.73 3.94 -6.25
C ALA A 36 4.25 3.27 -7.55
N LEU A 37 3.94 1.96 -7.49
CA LEU A 37 3.37 1.22 -8.62
C LEU A 37 2.00 1.78 -9.03
N GLN A 38 1.11 2.02 -8.07
CA GLN A 38 -0.21 2.61 -8.33
C GLN A 38 -0.11 4.01 -8.95
N ALA A 39 0.80 4.86 -8.44
CA ALA A 39 1.06 6.17 -9.00
C ALA A 39 1.55 6.06 -10.46
N THR A 40 2.50 5.16 -10.72
CA THR A 40 3.03 4.93 -12.07
C THR A 40 1.97 4.45 -13.05
N ILE A 41 1.12 3.49 -12.64
CA ILE A 41 0.00 2.99 -13.47
C ILE A 41 -0.95 4.14 -13.83
N LYS A 42 -1.26 5.00 -12.85
CA LYS A 42 -2.16 6.14 -13.05
C LYS A 42 -1.55 7.21 -13.95
N GLU A 43 -0.28 7.56 -13.73
CA GLU A 43 0.45 8.54 -14.55
C GLU A 43 0.58 8.13 -16.01
N ARG A 44 0.69 6.81 -16.25
CA ARG A 44 0.76 6.24 -17.61
C ARG A 44 -0.61 5.95 -18.22
N GLU A 45 -1.69 6.24 -17.50
CA GLU A 45 -3.08 5.98 -17.89
C GLU A 45 -3.33 4.51 -18.30
N TRP A 46 -2.59 3.58 -17.71
CA TRP A 46 -2.72 2.17 -18.04
C TRP A 46 -4.02 1.59 -17.51
N LYS A 47 -4.75 0.90 -18.39
CA LYS A 47 -5.79 -0.05 -17.99
C LYS A 47 -5.13 -1.22 -17.25
N GLN A 48 -5.91 -1.91 -16.43
CA GLN A 48 -5.42 -3.07 -15.66
C GLN A 48 -4.74 -4.12 -16.53
N VAL A 49 -5.26 -4.39 -17.73
CA VAL A 49 -4.66 -5.36 -18.68
C VAL A 49 -3.26 -4.92 -19.10
N GLU A 50 -3.07 -3.63 -19.39
CA GLU A 50 -1.78 -3.08 -19.81
C GLU A 50 -0.77 -3.13 -18.67
N ALA A 51 -1.20 -2.71 -17.46
CA ALA A 51 -0.38 -2.83 -16.26
C ALA A 51 0.03 -4.29 -15.98
N ALA A 52 -0.89 -5.25 -16.15
CA ALA A 52 -0.62 -6.67 -15.97
C ALA A 52 0.45 -7.19 -16.94
N THR A 53 0.35 -6.82 -18.21
CA THR A 53 1.36 -7.14 -19.22
C THR A 53 2.72 -6.56 -18.86
N GLN A 54 2.78 -5.30 -18.41
CA GLN A 54 4.03 -4.63 -18.06
C GLN A 54 4.66 -5.21 -16.78
N LEU A 55 3.83 -5.65 -15.83
CA LEU A 55 4.26 -6.24 -14.56
C LEU A 55 4.53 -7.76 -14.67
N GLY A 56 4.16 -8.40 -15.78
CA GLY A 56 4.29 -9.85 -15.95
C GLY A 56 3.42 -10.66 -14.99
N ILE A 57 2.25 -10.15 -14.63
CA ILE A 57 1.31 -10.78 -13.69
C ILE A 57 -0.07 -10.97 -14.32
N ASP A 58 -0.91 -11.78 -13.69
CA ASP A 58 -2.32 -11.90 -14.08
C ASP A 58 -3.05 -10.56 -13.88
N GLN A 59 -3.95 -10.20 -14.80
CA GLN A 59 -4.75 -8.97 -14.70
C GLN A 59 -5.48 -8.83 -13.36
N ALA A 60 -6.04 -9.94 -12.84
CA ALA A 60 -6.77 -9.95 -11.58
C ALA A 60 -5.89 -9.65 -10.34
N LYS A 61 -4.55 -9.66 -10.48
CA LYS A 61 -3.61 -9.29 -9.42
C LYS A 61 -3.31 -7.80 -9.37
N VAL A 62 -3.63 -7.03 -10.43
CA VAL A 62 -3.37 -5.58 -10.47
C VAL A 62 -4.28 -4.80 -9.50
N SER A 63 -5.47 -5.33 -9.18
CA SER A 63 -6.46 -4.68 -8.30
C SER A 63 -6.44 -5.16 -6.84
N LYS A 64 -5.55 -6.10 -6.50
CA LYS A 64 -5.43 -6.68 -5.15
C LYS A 64 -4.25 -6.06 -4.40
#